data_AF-A0A9D8ZR87-F1
#
_entry.id   AF-A0A9D8ZR87-F1
#
_cell.length_a   1.000
_cell.length_b   1.000
_cell.length_c   1.000
_cell.angle_alpha   90.00
_cell.angle_beta   90.00
_cell.angle_gamma   90.00
#
_symmetry.space_group_name_H-M   'P 1'
#
loop_
_entity.id
_entity.type
_entity.pdbx_description
1 polymer ?
#
loop_
_entity_poly.entity_id
_entity_poly.type
_entity_poly.pdbx_seq_one_letter_code
_entity_poly.pdbx_strand_id
1 'polypeptide(L)'
;MLRRIVVLLIAVIGFPVCGLLIGYGYFVVFEFLNGPLPDAVLEVFLILWGGFGVAVACYCVWDTVQTELDLRRLKARDAVPDQDSDRNK
;
A
#
# COMPACT_ATOMS: atom_id res chain seq x y z
N MET A 1 1.77 -6.51 17.90
CA MET A 1 0.90 -5.32 17.78
C MET A 1 1.71 -4.08 17.38
N LEU A 2 2.56 -3.53 18.25
CA LEU A 2 3.31 -2.28 17.99
C LEU A 2 4.12 -2.30 16.68
N ARG A 3 4.87 -3.37 16.43
CA ARG A 3 5.68 -3.53 15.20
C ARG A 3 4.85 -3.51 13.92
N ARG A 4 3.60 -4.01 13.94
CA ARG A 4 2.69 -4.00 12.78
C ARG A 4 2.14 -2.60 12.52
N ILE A 5 1.77 -1.87 13.57
CA ILE A 5 1.28 -0.50 13.49
C ILE A 5 2.37 0.42 12.93
N VAL A 6 3.61 0.24 13.36
CA VAL A 6 4.76 1.00 12.85
C VAL A 6 4.99 0.72 11.36
N VAL A 7 4.92 -0.55 10.92
CA VAL A 7 5.07 -0.89 9.49
C VAL A 7 3.92 -0.31 8.66
N LEU A 8 2.69 -0.36 9.14
CA LEU A 8 1.53 0.25 8.49
C LEU A 8 1.66 1.77 8.39
N LEU A 9 2.10 2.44 9.45
CA LEU A 9 2.34 3.89 9.43
C LEU A 9 3.45 4.27 8.45
N ILE A 10 4.54 3.51 8.43
CA ILE A 10 5.63 3.72 7.47
C ILE A 10 5.14 3.46 6.04
N ALA A 11 4.28 2.48 5.80
CA ALA A 11 3.70 2.27 4.48
C ALA A 11 2.77 3.43 4.08
N VAL A 12 1.85 3.81 4.96
CA VAL A 12 0.82 4.83 4.70
C VAL A 12 1.43 6.22 4.48
N ILE A 13 2.53 6.55 5.14
CA ILE A 13 3.20 7.85 4.99
C ILE A 13 4.35 7.74 3.98
N GLY A 14 5.11 6.65 4.02
CA GLY A 14 6.29 6.44 3.20
C GLY A 14 5.96 6.31 1.73
N PHE A 15 4.91 5.59 1.33
CA PHE A 15 4.57 5.49 -0.09
C PHE A 15 4.15 6.82 -0.71
N PRO A 16 3.27 7.65 -0.08
CA PRO A 16 3.00 9.00 -0.57
C PRO A 16 4.22 9.91 -0.63
N VAL A 17 5.07 9.89 0.40
CA VAL A 17 6.30 10.72 0.43
C VAL A 17 7.27 10.28 -0.67
N CYS A 18 7.48 8.98 -0.84
CA CYS A 18 8.28 8.45 -1.95
C CYS A 18 7.69 8.83 -3.31
N GLY A 19 6.37 8.77 -3.46
CA GLY A 19 5.67 9.21 -4.66
C GLY A 19 5.95 10.68 -4.99
N LEU A 20 5.82 11.57 -4.00
CA LEU A 20 6.14 13.00 -4.19
C LEU A 20 7.60 13.23 -4.56
N LEU A 21 8.54 12.53 -3.90
CA LEU A 21 9.97 12.64 -4.19
C LEU A 21 10.30 12.16 -5.61
N ILE A 22 9.69 11.06 -6.06
CA ILE A 22 9.84 10.55 -7.43
C ILE A 22 9.25 11.56 -8.41
N GLY A 23 8.05 12.08 -8.15
CA GLY A 23 7.41 13.09 -9.00
C GLY A 23 8.26 14.35 -9.15
N TYR A 24 8.80 14.85 -8.04
CA TYR A 24 9.72 15.99 -8.06
C TYR A 24 11.01 15.68 -8.85
N GLY A 25 11.64 14.54 -8.60
CA GLY A 25 12.84 14.13 -9.34
C GLY A 25 12.59 14.02 -10.84
N TYR A 26 11.44 13.48 -11.23
CA TYR A 26 11.03 13.38 -12.63
C TYR A 26 10.83 14.76 -13.27
N PHE A 27 10.19 15.68 -12.54
CA PHE A 27 10.03 17.07 -12.97
C PHE A 27 11.39 17.74 -13.21
N VAL A 28 12.34 17.62 -12.28
CA VAL A 28 13.68 18.21 -12.42
C VAL A 28 14.40 17.70 -13.67
N VAL A 29 14.33 16.40 -13.95
CA VAL A 29 14.92 15.82 -15.18
C VAL A 29 14.18 16.32 -16.42
N PHE A 30 12.86 16.41 -16.36
CA PHE A 30 12.04 16.83 -17.48
C PHE A 30 12.25 18.32 -17.81
N GLU A 31 12.38 19.18 -16.79
CA GLU A 31 12.73 20.59 -16.93
C GLU A 31 14.14 20.76 -17.48
N PHE A 32 15.12 19.98 -16.98
CA PHE A 32 16.48 20.01 -17.50
C PHE A 32 16.55 19.70 -19.01
N LEU A 33 15.69 18.80 -19.51
CA LEU A 33 15.67 18.41 -20.92
C LEU A 33 14.88 19.36 -21.82
N ASN A 34 13.83 20.02 -21.30
CA ASN A 34 12.91 20.85 -22.10
C ASN A 34 13.06 22.36 -21.88
N GLY A 35 13.90 22.78 -20.94
CA GLY A 35 13.97 24.16 -20.49
C GLY A 35 12.95 24.48 -19.39
N PRO A 36 12.89 25.75 -18.93
CA PRO A 36 12.07 26.15 -17.79
C PRO A 36 10.59 25.87 -18.07
N LEU A 37 9.96 25.15 -17.15
CA LEU A 37 8.57 24.73 -17.26
C LEU A 37 7.67 25.54 -16.32
N PRO A 38 6.36 25.67 -16.65
CA PRO A 38 5.41 26.29 -15.74
C PRO A 38 5.22 25.48 -14.46
N ASP A 39 4.96 26.17 -13.35
CA ASP A 39 4.66 25.54 -12.04
C ASP A 39 3.50 24.54 -12.10
N ALA A 40 2.52 24.76 -12.97
CA ALA A 40 1.42 23.83 -13.19
C ALA A 40 1.89 22.43 -13.63
N VAL A 41 3.02 22.33 -14.33
CA VAL A 41 3.58 21.03 -14.75
C VAL A 41 4.15 20.29 -13.54
N LEU A 42 4.83 21.00 -12.63
CA LEU A 42 5.28 20.44 -11.36
C LEU A 42 4.12 19.90 -10.54
N GLU A 43 3.02 20.67 -10.42
CA GLU A 43 1.82 20.23 -9.72
C GLU A 43 1.26 18.92 -10.29
N VAL A 44 1.19 18.80 -11.63
CA VAL A 44 0.74 17.57 -12.29
C VAL A 44 1.64 16.39 -11.95
N PHE A 45 2.98 16.55 -11.97
CA PHE A 45 3.91 15.49 -11.59
C PHE A 45 3.75 15.09 -10.13
N LEU A 46 3.62 16.05 -9.22
CA LEU A 46 3.42 15.78 -7.79
C LEU A 46 2.09 15.08 -7.52
N ILE A 47 1.00 15.51 -8.15
CA ILE A 47 -0.32 14.89 -7.99
C ILE A 47 -0.32 13.48 -8.56
N LEU A 48 0.26 13.26 -9.75
CA LEU A 48 0.29 11.96 -10.39
C LEU A 48 1.09 10.94 -9.57
N TRP A 49 2.33 11.28 -9.21
CA TRP A 49 3.21 10.36 -8.51
C TRP A 49 2.90 10.27 -7.01
N GLY A 50 2.54 11.39 -6.37
CA GLY A 50 2.06 11.40 -4.99
C GLY A 50 0.74 10.63 -4.84
N GLY A 51 -0.21 10.84 -5.75
CA GLY A 51 -1.47 10.10 -5.81
C GLY A 51 -1.27 8.61 -6.05
N PHE A 52 -0.33 8.23 -6.93
CA PHE A 52 0.07 6.83 -7.09
C PHE A 52 0.61 6.24 -5.77
N GLY A 53 1.45 6.98 -5.04
CA GLY A 53 1.93 6.58 -3.72
C GLY A 53 0.80 6.33 -2.71
N VAL A 54 -0.25 7.16 -2.72
CA VAL A 54 -1.45 6.96 -1.90
C VAL A 54 -2.21 5.70 -2.31
N ALA A 55 -2.39 5.47 -3.62
CA ALA A 55 -3.08 4.28 -4.11
C ALA A 55 -2.37 2.98 -3.69
N VAL A 56 -1.04 2.94 -3.79
CA VAL A 56 -0.22 1.80 -3.33
C VAL A 56 -0.35 1.61 -1.82
N ALA A 57 -0.30 2.69 -1.03
CA ALA A 57 -0.51 2.62 0.41
C ALA A 57 -1.87 1.99 0.77
N CYS A 58 -2.95 2.46 0.13
CA CYS A 58 -4.30 1.92 0.32
C CYS A 58 -4.37 0.43 -0.04
N TYR A 59 -3.75 0.02 -1.15
CA TYR A 59 -3.69 -1.37 -1.57
C TYR A 59 -2.96 -2.25 -0.55
N CYS A 60 -1.80 -1.83 -0.05
CA CYS A 60 -1.06 -2.58 0.96
C CYS A 60 -1.84 -2.73 2.28
N VAL A 61 -2.56 -1.68 2.70
CA VAL A 61 -3.44 -1.74 3.87
C VAL A 61 -4.56 -2.75 3.64
N TRP A 62 -5.23 -2.68 2.49
CA TRP A 62 -6.31 -3.60 2.12
C TRP A 62 -5.84 -5.05 2.13
N ASP A 63 -4.73 -5.35 1.45
CA ASP A 63 -4.16 -6.69 1.34
C ASP A 63 -3.78 -7.26 2.72
N THR A 64 -3.21 -6.42 3.59
CA THR A 64 -2.88 -6.80 4.97
C THR A 64 -4.13 -7.17 5.76
N VAL A 65 -5.21 -6.38 5.67
CA VAL A 65 -6.48 -6.65 6.36
C VAL A 65 -7.12 -7.93 5.83
N GLN A 66 -7.14 -8.11 4.51
CA GLN A 66 -7.71 -9.30 3.87
C GLN A 66 -6.97 -10.57 4.31
N THR A 67 -5.64 -10.52 4.31
CA THR A 67 -4.80 -11.63 4.76
C THR A 67 -5.05 -11.97 6.23
N GLU A 68 -5.22 -10.98 7.10
CA GLU A 68 -5.57 -11.21 8.50
C GLU A 68 -6.95 -11.87 8.67
N LEU A 69 -7.94 -11.50 7.85
CA LEU A 69 -9.28 -12.10 7.88
C LEU A 69 -9.25 -13.56 7.44
N ASP A 70 -8.51 -13.87 6.37
CA ASP A 70 -8.41 -15.24 5.87
C ASP A 70 -7.66 -16.15 6.85
N LEU A 71 -6.59 -15.66 7.48
CA LEU A 71 -5.89 -16.39 8.55
C LEU A 71 -6.81 -16.68 9.76
N ARG A 72 -7.68 -15.73 10.14
CA ARG A 72 -8.67 -15.94 11.21
C ARG A 72 -9.70 -16.99 10.82
N ARG A 73 -10.16 -17.00 9.57
CA ARG A 73 -11.10 -18.00 9.04
C ARG A 73 -10.51 -19.40 9.04
N LEU A 74 -9.26 -19.55 8.60
CA LEU A 74 -8.56 -20.84 8.62
C LEU A 74 -8.40 -21.36 10.05
N LYS A 75 -7.92 -20.51 10.97
CA LYS A 75 -7.80 -20.89 12.39
C LYS A 75 -9.13 -21.26 13.04
N ALA A 76 -10.22 -20.58 12.67
CA ALA A 76 -11.56 -20.92 13.16
C ALA A 76 -12.04 -22.28 12.62
N ARG A 77 -11.69 -22.63 11.38
CA ARG A 77 -12.01 -23.92 10.76
C ARG A 77 -11.21 -25.06 11.38
N ASP A 78 -9.91 -24.87 11.62
CA ASP A 78 -9.05 -25.85 12.28
C ASP A 78 -9.42 -26.06 13.76
N ALA A 79 -10.01 -25.06 14.40
CA ALA A 79 -10.49 -25.14 15.78
C ALA A 79 -11.83 -25.90 15.93
N VAL A 80 -12.52 -26.21 14.82
CA VAL A 80 -13.65 -27.14 14.80
C VAL A 80 -13.07 -28.51 14.43
N PRO A 81 -12.85 -29.42 15.40
CA PRO A 81 -12.39 -30.75 15.08
C PRO A 81 -13.43 -31.42 14.20
N ASP A 82 -12.96 -32.15 13.20
CA ASP A 82 -13.74 -32.93 12.24
C ASP A 82 -14.58 -33.98 12.99
N GLN A 83 -15.77 -33.59 13.46
CA GLN A 83 -16.75 -34.49 14.08
C GLN A 83 -17.40 -35.43 13.06
N ASP A 84 -17.10 -35.31 11.77
CA ASP A 84 -17.68 -36.17 10.73
C ASP A 84 -16.87 -37.46 10.48
N SER A 85 -15.63 -37.59 10.98
CA SER A 85 -14.87 -38.85 10.87
C SER A 85 -15.35 -39.96 11.83
N ASP A 86 -16.11 -39.63 12.88
CA ASP A 86 -16.62 -40.60 13.87
C ASP A 86 -18.06 -41.04 13.61
N ARG A 87 -18.75 -40.46 12.63
CA ARG A 87 -20.15 -40.80 12.31
C ARG A 87 -20.30 -41.94 11.29
N ASN A 88 -19.21 -42.36 10.64
CA ASN A 88 -19.19 -43.37 9.57
C ASN A 88 -18.37 -44.64 9.91
N LYS A 89 -18.06 -44.89 11.19
CA LYS A 89 -17.56 -46.19 11.68
C LYS A 89 -18.60 -46.86 12.57
#